data_AF-A0A7Y5FAX8-F1
#
_entry.id   AF-A0A7Y5FAX8-F1
#
_cell.length_a   1.000
_cell.length_b   1.000
_cell.length_c   1.000
_cell.angle_alpha   90.00
_cell.angle_beta   90.00
_cell.angle_gamma   90.00
#
_symmetry.space_group_name_H-M   'P 1'
#
loop_
_entity.id
_entity.type
_entity.pdbx_description
1 polymer ?
#
loop_
_entity_poly.entity_id
_entity_poly.type
_entity_poly.pdbx_seq_one_letter_code
_entity_poly.pdbx_strand_id
1 'polypeptide(L)'
;MLKVTNRALVSPWTEAFDELLSQASKNLLVCSPYIGKGPCKRILTLLRERNRTGISVQLLTDLSRENMLSEATDVKSILELCGALPNMDIRFLPRIHAKVYVADERTAIVTSGNLTDSGLSHNFEYGIYLTDKRLVRRIRCDLTQYHSLGTVIQQSQLKVFDEIVTELKGMQQKAEKSLKSRLREEFEAKLLMADEEILRVRAEGLSAHAAFADTIVYILRRGPRNTKGIYAEMKAIHPDLCDDTMKLVIRGQAWPQAQWRHRVRHAQLYLARQGRIVRKDDKWQLV
;
A
#
# COMPACT_ATOMS: atom_id res chain seq x y z
N MET A 1 -5.12 29.00 -28.93
CA MET A 1 -5.63 28.90 -27.55
C MET A 1 -5.16 27.58 -26.96
N LEU A 2 -4.20 27.58 -26.03
CA LEU A 2 -3.86 26.36 -25.28
C LEU A 2 -5.07 26.04 -24.39
N LYS A 3 -5.71 24.88 -24.61
CA LYS A 3 -6.82 24.39 -23.79
C LYS A 3 -6.36 24.37 -22.33
N VAL A 4 -6.96 25.21 -21.51
CA VAL A 4 -6.87 25.11 -20.04
C VAL A 4 -7.73 23.91 -19.68
N THR A 5 -7.10 22.76 -19.45
CA THR A 5 -7.81 21.57 -18.98
C THR A 5 -7.08 21.04 -17.76
N ASN A 6 -7.61 21.37 -16.59
CA ASN A 6 -7.36 20.59 -15.40
C ASN A 6 -7.88 19.17 -15.67
N ARG A 7 -7.17 18.14 -15.20
CA ARG A 7 -7.56 16.75 -15.40
C ARG A 7 -7.38 15.95 -14.12
N ALA A 8 -8.18 14.88 -13.99
CA ALA A 8 -7.97 13.90 -12.96
C ALA A 8 -6.55 13.31 -13.06
N LEU A 9 -5.94 13.08 -11.90
CA LEU A 9 -4.70 12.37 -11.73
C LEU A 9 -5.03 11.04 -11.06
N VAL A 10 -4.82 9.92 -11.76
CA VAL A 10 -5.15 8.58 -11.28
C VAL A 10 -3.87 7.78 -11.18
N SER A 11 -3.71 6.98 -10.13
CA SER A 11 -2.57 6.06 -10.04
C SER A 11 -2.51 5.05 -11.20
N PRO A 12 -1.30 4.66 -11.64
CA PRO A 12 -0.01 5.28 -11.30
C PRO A 12 0.14 6.65 -11.99
N TRP A 13 0.73 7.62 -11.30
CA TRP A 13 0.84 9.00 -11.80
C TRP A 13 2.28 9.47 -12.04
N THR A 14 3.23 8.53 -12.10
CA THR A 14 4.65 8.79 -12.42
C THR A 14 4.82 9.62 -13.70
N GLU A 15 4.11 9.27 -14.79
CA GLU A 15 4.22 9.99 -16.06
C GLU A 15 3.77 11.45 -15.96
N ALA A 16 2.71 11.71 -15.18
CA ALA A 16 2.23 13.06 -14.95
C ALA A 16 3.21 13.87 -14.07
N PHE A 17 3.91 13.21 -13.15
CA PHE A 17 5.00 13.84 -12.40
C PHE A 17 6.17 14.18 -13.32
N ASP A 18 6.58 13.27 -14.20
CA ASP A 18 7.62 13.50 -15.21
C ASP A 18 7.22 14.65 -16.16
N GLU A 19 5.95 14.71 -16.57
CA GLU A 19 5.40 15.83 -17.34
C GLU A 19 5.54 17.16 -16.58
N LEU A 20 5.18 17.21 -15.28
CA LEU A 20 5.34 18.41 -14.45
C LEU A 20 6.82 18.84 -14.37
N LEU A 21 7.72 17.91 -14.09
CA LEU A 21 9.16 18.19 -13.98
C LEU A 21 9.74 18.70 -15.31
N SER A 22 9.31 18.14 -16.44
CA SER A 22 9.74 18.59 -17.77
C SER A 22 9.35 20.05 -18.08
N GLN A 23 8.31 20.57 -17.40
CA GLN A 23 7.80 21.92 -17.57
C GLN A 23 8.46 22.94 -16.65
N ALA A 24 9.11 22.52 -15.56
CA ALA A 24 9.79 23.41 -14.61
C ALA A 24 10.99 24.08 -15.29
N SER A 25 10.97 25.41 -15.41
CA SER A 25 12.00 26.18 -16.13
C SER A 25 12.64 27.29 -15.31
N LYS A 26 11.98 27.75 -14.24
CA LYS A 26 12.44 28.82 -13.34
C LYS A 26 12.38 28.37 -11.89
N ASN A 27 11.29 27.73 -11.50
CA ASN A 27 11.07 27.30 -10.12
C ASN A 27 10.33 25.96 -10.04
N LEU A 28 10.78 25.10 -9.14
CA LEU A 28 10.12 23.87 -8.74
C LEU A 28 9.83 23.93 -7.24
N LEU A 29 8.57 23.87 -6.85
CA LEU A 29 8.16 23.78 -5.44
C LEU A 29 7.63 22.39 -5.17
N VAL A 30 8.25 21.70 -4.22
CA VAL A 30 7.88 20.36 -3.75
C VAL A 30 7.43 20.47 -2.30
N CYS A 31 6.18 20.13 -2.03
CA CYS A 31 5.64 20.04 -0.69
C CYS A 31 5.08 18.64 -0.47
N SER A 32 5.66 17.87 0.44
CA SER A 32 5.21 16.53 0.81
C SER A 32 5.80 16.17 2.18
N PRO A 33 5.02 15.56 3.11
CA PRO A 33 5.57 15.10 4.39
C PRO A 33 6.69 14.07 4.18
N TYR A 34 6.52 13.22 3.17
CA TYR A 34 7.35 12.05 2.90
C TYR A 34 8.04 12.20 1.56
N ILE A 35 9.33 11.89 1.53
CA ILE A 35 10.21 12.04 0.35
C ILE A 35 11.01 10.74 0.18
N GLY A 36 10.82 10.05 -0.93
CA GLY A 36 11.49 8.79 -1.24
C GLY A 36 12.65 8.96 -2.23
N LYS A 37 13.48 7.93 -2.29
CA LYS A 37 14.67 7.86 -3.14
C LYS A 37 14.38 8.01 -4.64
N GLY A 38 13.44 7.21 -5.16
CA GLY A 38 13.18 7.19 -6.61
C GLY A 38 12.71 8.54 -7.16
N PRO A 39 11.75 9.22 -6.51
CA PRO A 39 11.35 10.57 -6.89
C PRO A 39 12.47 11.61 -6.85
N CYS A 40 13.35 11.59 -5.83
CA CYS A 40 14.52 12.48 -5.79
C CYS A 40 15.46 12.25 -6.98
N LYS A 41 15.75 10.99 -7.29
CA LYS A 41 16.55 10.62 -8.47
C LYS A 41 15.89 11.12 -9.77
N ARG A 42 14.58 10.99 -9.88
CA ARG A 42 13.78 11.40 -11.03
C ARG A 42 13.82 12.92 -11.25
N ILE A 43 13.67 13.71 -10.18
CA ILE A 43 13.86 15.18 -10.22
C ILE A 43 15.24 15.51 -10.78
N LEU A 44 16.29 14.92 -10.21
CA LEU A 44 17.65 15.22 -10.61
C LEU A 44 17.94 14.83 -12.07
N THR A 45 17.51 13.64 -12.49
CA THR A 45 17.69 13.15 -13.86
C THR A 45 16.99 14.07 -14.86
N LEU A 46 15.70 14.37 -14.67
CA LEU A 46 14.95 15.19 -15.62
C LEU A 46 15.43 16.64 -15.69
N LEU A 47 15.82 17.22 -14.55
CA LEU A 47 16.42 18.56 -14.55
C LEU A 47 17.78 18.56 -15.27
N ARG A 48 18.61 17.52 -15.11
CA ARG A 48 19.89 17.39 -15.83
C ARG A 48 19.70 17.23 -17.33
N GLU A 49 18.81 16.33 -17.76
CA GLU A 49 18.51 16.08 -19.18
C GLU A 49 18.01 17.34 -19.90
N ARG A 50 17.35 18.25 -19.17
CA ARG A 50 16.87 19.53 -19.70
C ARG A 50 17.84 20.70 -19.54
N ASN A 51 19.03 20.46 -18.97
CA ASN A 51 20.01 21.49 -18.59
C ASN A 51 19.41 22.58 -17.66
N ARG A 52 18.66 22.14 -16.64
CA ARG A 52 17.88 22.96 -15.70
C ARG A 52 18.25 22.72 -14.24
N THR A 53 19.47 22.27 -13.95
CA THR A 53 19.93 22.11 -12.56
C THR A 53 20.05 23.45 -11.81
N GLY A 54 20.16 24.57 -12.53
CA GLY A 54 20.26 25.92 -11.95
C GLY A 54 18.92 26.59 -11.62
N ILE A 55 17.77 25.94 -11.81
CA ILE A 55 16.48 26.53 -11.41
C ILE A 55 16.34 26.62 -9.89
N SER A 56 15.48 27.49 -9.38
CA SER A 56 15.17 27.52 -7.95
C SER A 56 14.35 26.29 -7.56
N VAL A 57 14.79 25.54 -6.54
CA VAL A 57 14.06 24.37 -6.04
C VAL A 57 13.74 24.58 -4.58
N GLN A 58 12.45 24.62 -4.24
CA GLN A 58 11.98 24.75 -2.87
C GLN A 58 11.42 23.41 -2.42
N LEU A 59 11.99 22.84 -1.35
CA LEU A 59 11.52 21.60 -0.75
C LEU A 59 10.96 21.90 0.65
N LEU A 60 9.67 21.65 0.86
CA LEU A 60 9.02 21.66 2.17
C LEU A 60 8.66 20.22 2.56
N THR A 61 9.22 19.73 3.66
CA THR A 61 9.02 18.35 4.12
C THR A 61 8.99 18.23 5.63
N ASP A 62 8.55 17.08 6.14
CA ASP A 62 8.58 16.73 7.55
C ASP A 62 9.80 15.82 7.85
N LEU A 63 10.86 16.44 8.38
CA LEU A 63 12.08 15.80 8.88
C LEU A 63 11.98 15.43 10.37
N SER A 64 10.79 15.12 10.88
CA SER A 64 10.67 14.57 12.23
C SER A 64 11.43 13.25 12.34
N ARG A 65 11.92 12.98 13.55
CA ARG A 65 12.62 11.73 13.89
C ARG A 65 11.88 10.49 13.40
N GLU A 66 10.55 10.45 13.57
CA GLU A 66 9.71 9.32 13.17
C GLU A 66 9.76 9.08 11.66
N ASN A 67 9.61 10.12 10.84
CA ASN A 67 9.63 10.01 9.38
C ASN A 67 11.01 9.65 8.84
N MET A 68 12.08 10.16 9.47
CA MET A 68 13.46 9.83 9.07
C MET A 68 13.83 8.38 9.43
N LEU A 69 13.44 7.90 10.61
CA LEU A 69 13.75 6.53 11.04
C LEU A 69 12.94 5.48 10.28
N SER A 70 11.66 5.76 10.00
CA SER A 70 10.77 4.86 9.24
C SER A 70 11.03 4.84 7.73
N GLU A 71 11.97 5.64 7.22
CA GLU A 71 12.27 5.81 5.78
C GLU A 71 11.11 6.38 4.95
N ALA A 72 10.07 6.91 5.61
CA ALA A 72 9.06 7.72 4.94
C ALA A 72 9.71 8.97 4.30
N THR A 73 10.75 9.51 4.94
CA THR A 73 11.59 10.59 4.40
C THR A 73 13.05 10.15 4.34
N ASP A 74 13.55 9.92 3.13
CA ASP A 74 14.93 9.55 2.84
C ASP A 74 15.85 10.79 2.83
N VAL A 75 16.43 11.04 4.01
CA VAL A 75 17.37 12.15 4.26
C VAL A 75 18.59 12.08 3.33
N LYS A 76 19.11 10.88 3.07
CA LYS A 76 20.27 10.68 2.20
C LYS A 76 19.97 11.14 0.78
N SER A 77 18.82 10.76 0.25
CA SER A 77 18.38 11.16 -1.08
C SER A 77 18.16 12.68 -1.18
N ILE A 78 17.66 13.32 -0.11
CA ILE A 78 17.55 14.79 -0.04
C ILE A 78 18.94 15.44 -0.02
N LEU A 79 19.89 14.90 0.75
CA LEU A 79 21.27 15.37 0.82
C LEU A 79 21.97 15.29 -0.55
N GLU A 80 21.82 14.16 -1.26
CA GLU A 80 22.33 13.96 -2.62
C GLU A 80 21.72 14.97 -3.60
N LEU A 81 20.40 15.21 -3.50
CA LEU A 81 19.69 16.18 -4.34
C LEU A 81 20.19 17.61 -4.07
N CYS A 82 20.34 17.99 -2.80
CA CYS A 82 20.88 19.29 -2.38
C CYS A 82 22.30 19.53 -2.90
N GLY A 83 23.16 18.51 -2.86
CA GLY A 83 24.53 18.62 -3.39
C GLY A 83 24.60 18.77 -4.91
N ALA A 84 23.54 18.37 -5.62
CA ALA A 84 23.48 18.41 -7.08
C ALA A 84 22.71 19.61 -7.65
N LEU A 85 21.89 20.27 -6.84
CA LEU A 85 21.06 21.42 -7.22
C LEU A 85 21.49 22.67 -6.43
N PRO A 86 22.29 23.58 -7.02
CA PRO A 86 22.91 24.69 -6.29
C PRO A 86 21.91 25.70 -5.70
N ASN A 87 20.70 25.79 -6.27
CA ASN A 87 19.67 26.76 -5.87
C ASN A 87 18.51 26.10 -5.11
N MET A 88 18.82 25.09 -4.29
CA MET A 88 17.83 24.35 -3.50
C MET A 88 17.67 24.96 -2.09
N ASP A 89 16.43 25.30 -1.72
CA ASP A 89 16.04 25.76 -0.37
C ASP A 89 15.16 24.70 0.30
N ILE A 90 15.70 24.08 1.35
CA ILE A 90 15.09 22.96 2.07
C ILE A 90 14.57 23.46 3.40
N ARG A 91 13.30 23.22 3.66
CA ARG A 91 12.65 23.62 4.91
C ARG A 91 11.90 22.48 5.56
N PHE A 92 12.06 22.43 6.88
CA PHE A 92 11.35 21.52 7.76
C PHE A 92 10.15 22.22 8.38
N LEU A 93 8.95 21.64 8.20
CA LEU A 93 7.74 22.09 8.89
C LEU A 93 7.02 20.88 9.49
N PRO A 94 7.00 20.73 10.83
CA PRO A 94 6.27 19.66 11.47
C PRO A 94 4.78 19.66 11.09
N ARG A 95 4.18 18.47 10.95
CA ARG A 95 2.74 18.31 10.65
C ARG A 95 2.31 18.80 9.27
N ILE A 96 3.24 19.18 8.39
CA ILE A 96 2.88 19.41 6.99
C ILE A 96 2.36 18.09 6.42
N HIS A 97 1.17 18.08 5.83
CA HIS A 97 0.60 16.87 5.21
C HIS A 97 0.10 17.13 3.79
N ALA A 98 0.30 18.35 3.29
CA ALA A 98 0.05 18.70 1.90
C ALA A 98 1.01 17.93 1.00
N LYS A 99 0.50 17.47 -0.15
CA LYS A 99 1.25 16.77 -1.20
C LYS A 99 0.97 17.49 -2.49
N VAL A 100 1.78 18.53 -2.71
CA VAL A 100 1.57 19.47 -3.79
C VAL A 100 2.90 19.76 -4.46
N TYR A 101 2.92 19.65 -5.79
CA TYR A 101 4.10 19.84 -6.61
C TYR A 101 3.78 20.92 -7.64
N VAL A 102 4.63 21.93 -7.77
CA VAL A 102 4.37 23.08 -8.64
C VAL A 102 5.59 23.35 -9.51
N ALA A 103 5.37 23.41 -10.82
CA ALA A 103 6.36 23.84 -11.79
C ALA A 103 6.00 25.24 -12.31
N ASP A 104 6.89 26.19 -12.04
CA ASP A 104 6.74 27.60 -12.37
C ASP A 104 5.45 28.21 -11.82
N GLU A 105 4.72 28.95 -12.66
CA GLU A 105 3.32 29.36 -12.46
C GLU A 105 2.43 28.71 -13.52
N ARG A 106 2.84 27.53 -14.00
CA ARG A 106 2.27 26.89 -15.19
C ARG A 106 1.48 25.65 -14.85
N THR A 107 2.05 24.75 -14.05
CA THR A 107 1.41 23.50 -13.70
C THR A 107 1.57 23.17 -12.22
N ALA A 108 0.56 22.50 -11.68
CA ALA A 108 0.60 21.98 -10.33
C ALA A 108 -0.06 20.61 -10.27
N ILE A 109 0.39 19.76 -9.36
CA ILE A 109 -0.26 18.52 -8.96
C ILE A 109 -0.68 18.69 -7.51
N VAL A 110 -1.96 18.46 -7.21
CA VAL A 110 -2.48 18.29 -5.85
C VAL A 110 -2.99 16.86 -5.75
N THR A 111 -2.50 16.08 -4.79
CA THR A 111 -2.76 14.63 -4.75
C THR A 111 -2.82 14.09 -3.31
N SER A 112 -3.37 12.89 -3.15
CA SER A 112 -3.21 12.08 -1.93
C SER A 112 -1.84 11.39 -1.85
N GLY A 113 -1.11 11.31 -2.98
CA GLY A 113 0.17 10.62 -3.11
C GLY A 113 1.38 11.39 -2.57
N ASN A 114 2.05 10.80 -1.58
CA ASN A 114 3.35 11.26 -1.12
C ASN A 114 4.40 11.21 -2.24
N LEU A 115 5.47 11.98 -2.10
CA LEU A 115 6.60 11.93 -3.01
C LEU A 115 7.50 10.72 -2.72
N THR A 116 6.95 9.51 -2.81
CA THR A 116 7.67 8.23 -2.61
C THR A 116 7.43 7.32 -3.81
N ASP A 117 8.26 6.28 -3.97
CA ASP A 117 8.06 5.28 -5.03
C ASP A 117 6.67 4.63 -4.94
N SER A 118 6.20 4.33 -3.73
CA SER A 118 4.85 3.82 -3.52
C SER A 118 3.79 4.85 -3.87
N GLY A 119 3.97 6.12 -3.46
CA GLY A 119 3.04 7.19 -3.76
C GLY A 119 2.90 7.49 -5.26
N LEU A 120 3.97 7.36 -6.05
CA LEU A 120 3.92 7.58 -7.50
C LEU A 120 3.29 6.42 -8.28
N SER A 121 3.65 5.18 -7.95
CA SER A 121 3.37 4.03 -8.84
C SER A 121 2.74 2.80 -8.21
N HIS A 122 2.57 2.72 -6.89
CA HIS A 122 2.08 1.49 -6.24
C HIS A 122 0.76 1.69 -5.49
N ASN A 123 0.63 2.78 -4.73
CA ASN A 123 -0.58 3.09 -3.99
C ASN A 123 -1.71 3.51 -4.94
N PHE A 124 -2.95 3.22 -4.56
CA PHE A 124 -4.13 3.82 -5.18
C PHE A 124 -4.29 5.25 -4.68
N GLU A 125 -3.74 6.19 -5.43
CA GLU A 125 -3.79 7.62 -5.16
C GLU A 125 -4.72 8.30 -6.16
N TYR A 126 -5.25 9.45 -5.76
CA TYR A 126 -6.07 10.29 -6.61
C TYR A 126 -5.72 11.76 -6.41
N GLY A 127 -5.84 12.53 -7.47
CA GLY A 127 -5.55 13.95 -7.42
C GLY A 127 -6.01 14.69 -8.65
N ILE A 128 -5.45 15.88 -8.83
CA ILE A 128 -5.75 16.75 -9.97
C ILE A 128 -4.43 17.30 -10.50
N TYR A 129 -4.25 17.20 -11.82
CA TYR A 129 -3.24 17.92 -12.56
C TYR A 129 -3.84 19.23 -13.06
N LEU A 130 -3.20 20.35 -12.71
CA LEU A 130 -3.72 21.70 -12.90
C LEU A 130 -2.87 22.46 -13.91
N THR A 131 -3.53 23.13 -14.87
CA THR A 131 -2.89 23.99 -15.89
C THR A 131 -3.49 25.41 -15.91
N ASP A 132 -4.54 25.66 -15.13
CA ASP A 132 -5.07 27.01 -14.93
C ASP A 132 -4.08 27.87 -14.15
N LYS A 133 -3.43 28.81 -14.86
CA LYS A 133 -2.42 29.72 -14.30
C LYS A 133 -2.92 30.50 -13.09
N ARG A 134 -4.20 30.89 -13.02
CA ARG A 134 -4.72 31.65 -11.87
C ARG A 134 -4.74 30.77 -10.63
N LEU A 135 -5.25 29.54 -10.77
CA LEU A 135 -5.29 28.58 -9.68
C LEU A 135 -3.88 28.11 -9.27
N VAL A 136 -3.01 27.80 -10.24
CA VAL A 136 -1.61 27.42 -9.98
C VAL A 136 -0.86 28.52 -9.24
N ARG A 137 -1.04 29.79 -9.60
CA ARG A 137 -0.45 30.93 -8.88
C ARG A 137 -0.92 31.01 -7.43
N ARG A 138 -2.22 30.81 -7.19
CA ARG A 138 -2.79 30.80 -5.84
C ARG A 138 -2.17 29.67 -5.00
N ILE A 139 -2.17 28.45 -5.54
CA ILE A 139 -1.54 27.29 -4.89
C ILE A 139 -0.07 27.56 -4.58
N ARG A 140 0.68 28.11 -5.54
CA ARG A 140 2.08 28.48 -5.33
C ARG A 140 2.22 29.49 -4.18
N CYS A 141 1.38 30.52 -4.13
CA CYS A 141 1.40 31.52 -3.07
C CYS A 141 1.15 30.89 -1.69
N ASP A 142 0.11 30.04 -1.57
CA ASP A 142 -0.22 29.34 -0.33
C ASP A 142 0.94 28.45 0.13
N LEU A 143 1.56 27.70 -0.78
CA LEU A 143 2.71 26.84 -0.45
C LEU A 143 3.99 27.62 -0.15
N THR A 144 4.23 28.75 -0.80
CA THR A 144 5.35 29.64 -0.45
C THR A 144 5.16 30.21 0.97
N GLN A 145 3.92 30.48 1.39
CA GLN A 145 3.64 30.87 2.78
C GLN A 145 3.95 29.72 3.74
N TYR A 146 3.50 28.49 3.47
CA TYR A 146 3.87 27.33 4.30
C TYR A 146 5.38 27.12 4.36
N HIS A 147 6.06 27.25 3.22
CA HIS A 147 7.51 27.14 3.14
C HIS A 147 8.17 28.22 4.00
N SER A 148 7.70 29.47 3.97
CA SER A 148 8.24 30.55 4.81
C SER A 148 8.14 30.29 6.32
N LEU A 149 7.16 29.49 6.77
CA LEU A 149 6.99 29.08 8.18
C LEU A 149 7.95 27.95 8.59
N GLY A 150 8.53 27.24 7.62
CA GLY A 150 9.45 26.14 7.87
C GLY A 150 10.85 26.61 8.28
N THR A 151 11.49 25.82 9.12
CA THR A 151 12.89 26.01 9.53
C THR A 151 13.82 25.66 8.38
N VAL A 152 14.75 26.55 8.04
CA VAL A 152 15.77 26.33 7.01
C VAL A 152 16.72 25.21 7.43
N ILE A 153 16.97 24.26 6.53
CA ILE A 153 17.85 23.12 6.73
C ILE A 153 19.04 23.23 5.77
N GLN A 154 20.23 23.36 6.35
CA GLN A 154 21.49 23.42 5.61
C GLN A 154 22.00 22.01 5.26
N GLN A 155 22.83 21.93 4.22
CA GLN A 155 23.46 20.68 3.80
C GLN A 155 24.28 20.02 4.93
N SER A 156 24.95 20.81 5.77
CA SER A 156 25.68 20.32 6.95
C SER A 156 24.76 19.62 7.95
N GLN A 157 23.56 20.18 8.18
CA GLN A 157 22.56 19.59 9.06
C GLN A 157 21.97 18.30 8.48
N LEU A 158 21.71 18.25 7.17
CA LEU A 158 21.29 17.01 6.50
C LEU A 158 22.33 15.90 6.63
N LYS A 159 23.62 16.23 6.54
CA LYS A 159 24.71 15.26 6.74
C LYS A 159 24.68 14.68 8.15
N VAL A 160 24.53 15.54 9.17
CA VAL A 160 24.38 15.08 10.57
C VAL A 160 23.14 14.22 10.74
N PHE A 161 22.01 14.56 10.11
CA PHE A 161 20.81 13.73 10.15
C PHE A 161 21.01 12.36 9.51
N ASP A 162 21.67 12.29 8.36
CA ASP A 162 21.98 11.01 7.68
C ASP A 162 22.88 10.11 8.54
N GLU A 163 23.91 10.67 9.17
CA GLU A 163 24.80 9.97 10.09
C GLU A 163 24.03 9.40 11.30
N ILE A 164 23.21 10.24 11.96
CA ILE A 164 22.39 9.84 13.11
C ILE A 164 21.38 8.75 12.71
N VAL A 165 20.67 8.93 11.59
CA VAL A 165 19.67 7.96 11.12
C VAL A 165 20.32 6.62 10.80
N THR A 166 21.50 6.65 10.17
CA THR A 166 22.27 5.44 9.85
C THR A 166 22.70 4.69 11.12
N GLU A 167 23.22 5.40 12.12
CA GLU A 167 23.60 4.82 13.40
C GLU A 167 22.38 4.21 14.14
N LEU A 168 21.30 4.98 14.26
CA LEU A 168 20.07 4.56 14.96
C LEU A 168 19.43 3.34 14.28
N LYS A 169 19.42 3.27 12.95
CA LYS A 169 18.97 2.08 12.23
C LYS A 169 19.86 0.87 12.50
N GLY A 170 21.18 1.07 12.54
CA GLY A 170 22.12 0.01 12.92
C GLY A 170 21.83 -0.54 14.32
N MET A 171 21.49 0.33 15.27
CA MET A 171 21.06 -0.07 16.62
C MET A 171 19.70 -0.78 16.61
N GLN A 172 18.70 -0.23 15.89
CA GLN A 172 17.37 -0.82 15.77
C GLN A 172 17.41 -2.21 15.13
N GLN A 173 18.14 -2.41 14.05
CA GLN A 173 18.26 -3.73 13.41
C GLN A 173 18.92 -4.77 14.32
N LYS A 174 19.93 -4.37 15.11
CA LYS A 174 20.54 -5.25 16.12
C LYS A 174 19.53 -5.62 17.20
N ALA A 175 18.78 -4.64 17.70
CA ALA A 175 17.74 -4.85 18.70
C ALA A 175 16.56 -5.68 18.17
N GLU A 176 16.07 -5.39 16.97
CA GLU A 176 14.99 -6.13 16.28
C GLU A 176 15.41 -7.55 15.96
N LYS A 177 16.65 -7.82 15.53
CA LYS A 177 17.10 -9.21 15.34
C LYS A 177 17.07 -10.00 16.64
N SER A 178 17.54 -9.39 17.73
CA SER A 178 17.49 -9.99 19.07
C SER A 178 16.04 -10.20 19.53
N LEU A 179 15.18 -9.19 19.35
CA LEU A 179 13.78 -9.22 19.75
C LEU A 179 12.93 -10.15 18.88
N LYS A 180 13.12 -10.17 17.55
CA LYS A 180 12.42 -11.03 16.59
C LYS A 180 12.78 -12.49 16.81
N SER A 181 14.02 -12.81 17.20
CA SER A 181 14.37 -14.17 17.62
C SER A 181 13.51 -14.60 18.81
N ARG A 182 13.49 -13.77 19.86
CA ARG A 182 12.72 -14.03 21.08
C ARG A 182 11.19 -14.06 20.85
N LEU A 183 10.67 -13.10 20.10
CA LEU A 183 9.25 -13.00 19.77
C LEU A 183 8.82 -14.10 18.80
N ARG A 184 9.67 -14.58 17.90
CA ARG A 184 9.34 -15.71 17.02
C ARG A 184 9.13 -16.98 17.84
N GLU A 185 9.99 -17.24 18.82
CA GLU A 185 9.82 -18.37 19.73
C GLU A 185 8.50 -18.26 20.53
N GLU A 186 8.18 -17.07 21.06
CA GLU A 186 6.94 -16.84 21.80
C GLU A 186 5.69 -16.86 20.91
N PHE A 187 5.80 -16.36 19.68
CA PHE A 187 4.72 -16.30 18.70
C PHE A 187 4.39 -17.67 18.11
N GLU A 188 5.37 -18.50 17.79
CA GLU A 188 5.15 -19.90 17.37
C GLU A 188 4.46 -20.70 18.49
N ALA A 189 4.85 -20.49 19.75
CA ALA A 189 4.18 -21.10 20.89
C ALA A 189 2.72 -20.66 21.02
N LYS A 190 2.40 -19.38 20.77
CA LYS A 190 1.03 -18.87 20.82
C LYS A 190 0.19 -19.19 19.59
N LEU A 191 0.79 -19.26 18.40
CA LEU A 191 0.10 -19.71 17.18
C LEU A 191 -0.34 -21.15 17.32
N LEU A 192 0.53 -22.03 17.83
CA LEU A 192 0.18 -23.42 18.10
C LEU A 192 -1.04 -23.51 19.05
N MET A 193 -1.04 -22.72 20.13
CA MET A 193 -2.17 -22.66 21.06
C MET A 193 -3.45 -22.06 20.43
N ALA A 194 -3.32 -21.05 19.59
CA ALA A 194 -4.45 -20.40 18.91
C ALA A 194 -5.04 -21.30 17.81
N ASP A 195 -4.22 -22.02 17.06
CA ASP A 195 -4.68 -22.98 16.05
C ASP A 195 -5.39 -24.17 16.70
N GLU A 196 -4.88 -24.68 17.82
CA GLU A 196 -5.56 -25.69 18.65
C GLU A 196 -6.92 -25.18 19.18
N GLU A 197 -6.98 -23.93 19.64
CA GLU A 197 -8.20 -23.31 20.14
C GLU A 197 -9.21 -22.99 19.02
N ILE A 198 -8.76 -22.50 17.86
CA ILE A 198 -9.60 -22.23 16.69
C ILE A 198 -10.15 -23.54 16.12
N LEU A 199 -9.35 -24.61 16.08
CA LEU A 199 -9.81 -25.96 15.71
C LEU A 199 -10.85 -26.48 16.71
N ARG A 200 -10.67 -26.22 18.01
CA ARG A 200 -11.65 -26.60 19.07
C ARG A 200 -12.96 -25.82 18.96
N VAL A 201 -12.88 -24.49 18.90
CA VAL A 201 -14.05 -23.58 18.79
C VAL A 201 -14.80 -23.80 17.48
N ARG A 202 -14.12 -24.08 16.37
CA ARG A 202 -14.78 -24.42 15.11
C ARG A 202 -15.37 -25.84 15.10
N ALA A 203 -14.78 -26.79 15.82
CA ALA A 203 -15.38 -28.12 16.01
C ALA A 203 -16.63 -28.09 16.93
N GLU A 204 -16.72 -27.11 17.82
CA GLU A 204 -17.84 -26.93 18.77
C GLU A 204 -18.94 -25.99 18.24
N GLY A 205 -18.60 -24.96 17.44
CA GLY A 205 -19.51 -23.89 17.02
C GLY A 205 -20.13 -24.01 15.63
N LEU A 206 -19.68 -24.95 14.79
CA LEU A 206 -20.29 -25.25 13.50
C LEU A 206 -20.61 -26.73 13.47
N SER A 207 -21.89 -27.10 13.43
CA SER A 207 -22.19 -28.42 12.87
C SER A 207 -21.67 -28.35 11.42
N ALA A 208 -20.57 -29.04 11.12
CA ALA A 208 -19.80 -28.84 9.89
C ALA A 208 -20.67 -28.95 8.61
N HIS A 209 -21.84 -29.56 8.72
CA HIS A 209 -22.88 -29.61 7.70
C HIS A 209 -23.45 -28.23 7.28
N ALA A 210 -23.60 -27.26 8.19
CA ALA A 210 -24.16 -25.94 7.87
C ALA A 210 -23.21 -25.11 6.99
N ALA A 211 -21.91 -25.11 7.31
CA ALA A 211 -20.90 -24.36 6.56
C ALA A 211 -20.74 -24.84 5.09
N PHE A 212 -20.79 -26.16 4.86
CA PHE A 212 -20.76 -26.70 3.49
C PHE A 212 -22.02 -26.33 2.71
N ALA A 213 -23.19 -26.33 3.35
CA ALA A 213 -24.46 -25.99 2.71
C ALA A 213 -24.49 -24.50 2.29
N ASP A 214 -24.13 -23.58 3.17
CA ASP A 214 -24.13 -22.15 2.84
C ASP A 214 -23.11 -21.82 1.75
N THR A 215 -21.96 -22.50 1.77
CA THR A 215 -20.93 -22.31 0.75
C THR A 215 -21.36 -22.85 -0.62
N ILE A 216 -22.09 -23.98 -0.68
CA ILE A 216 -22.67 -24.47 -1.94
C ILE A 216 -23.65 -23.46 -2.51
N VAL A 217 -24.50 -22.86 -1.67
CA VAL A 217 -25.45 -21.82 -2.11
C VAL A 217 -24.70 -20.62 -2.67
N TYR A 218 -23.63 -20.18 -1.99
CA TYR A 218 -22.79 -19.08 -2.47
C TYR A 218 -22.13 -19.37 -3.83
N ILE A 219 -21.56 -20.56 -4.03
CA ILE A 219 -20.94 -20.97 -5.30
C ILE A 219 -21.99 -20.95 -6.43
N LEU A 220 -23.18 -21.49 -6.18
CA LEU A 220 -24.23 -21.61 -7.21
C LEU A 220 -24.91 -20.29 -7.57
N ARG A 221 -24.81 -19.24 -6.73
CA ARG A 221 -25.19 -17.87 -7.11
C ARG A 221 -24.38 -17.32 -8.29
N ARG A 222 -23.17 -17.85 -8.51
CA ARG A 222 -22.24 -17.43 -9.57
C ARG A 222 -22.40 -18.28 -10.84
N GLY A 223 -23.50 -19.03 -10.92
CA GLY A 223 -23.90 -19.83 -12.06
C GLY A 223 -23.85 -21.34 -11.80
N PRO A 224 -24.50 -22.14 -12.66
CA PRO A 224 -24.56 -23.60 -12.50
C PRO A 224 -23.17 -24.25 -12.50
N ARG A 225 -22.97 -25.26 -11.65
CA ARG A 225 -21.71 -26.01 -11.53
C ARG A 225 -21.99 -27.50 -11.37
N ASN A 226 -21.13 -28.33 -11.94
CA ASN A 226 -21.12 -29.76 -11.61
C ASN A 226 -20.43 -29.98 -10.25
N THR A 227 -20.60 -31.17 -9.68
CA THR A 227 -20.07 -31.49 -8.35
C THR A 227 -18.54 -31.37 -8.25
N LYS A 228 -17.80 -31.67 -9.33
CA LYS A 228 -16.34 -31.51 -9.36
C LYS A 228 -15.93 -30.03 -9.32
N GLY A 229 -16.64 -29.15 -10.03
CA GLY A 229 -16.44 -27.70 -10.00
C GLY A 229 -16.73 -27.13 -8.61
N ILE A 230 -17.79 -27.61 -7.95
CA ILE A 230 -18.10 -27.24 -6.57
C ILE A 230 -16.97 -27.66 -5.62
N TYR A 231 -16.34 -28.83 -5.80
CA TYR A 231 -15.20 -29.22 -4.97
C TYR A 231 -13.98 -28.30 -5.14
N ALA A 232 -13.67 -27.90 -6.37
CA ALA A 232 -12.56 -27.02 -6.65
C ALA A 232 -12.77 -25.64 -6.00
N GLU A 233 -13.96 -25.06 -6.17
CA GLU A 233 -14.31 -23.78 -5.53
C GLU A 233 -14.42 -23.90 -4.01
N MET A 234 -14.95 -25.02 -3.48
CA MET A 234 -15.04 -25.27 -2.03
C MET A 234 -13.66 -25.31 -1.38
N LYS A 235 -12.69 -25.98 -2.01
CA LYS A 235 -11.30 -26.04 -1.51
C LYS A 235 -10.58 -24.70 -1.63
N ALA A 236 -10.91 -23.88 -2.63
CA ALA A 236 -10.38 -22.54 -2.77
C ALA A 236 -10.94 -21.56 -1.71
N ILE A 237 -12.22 -21.72 -1.34
CA ILE A 237 -12.89 -20.87 -0.36
C ILE A 237 -12.55 -21.32 1.08
N HIS A 238 -12.46 -22.63 1.33
CA HIS A 238 -12.16 -23.23 2.64
C HIS A 238 -11.03 -24.26 2.57
N PRO A 239 -9.77 -23.83 2.37
CA PRO A 239 -8.63 -24.74 2.24
C PRO A 239 -8.35 -25.54 3.52
N ASP A 240 -8.69 -24.98 4.68
CA ASP A 240 -8.56 -25.55 6.02
C ASP A 240 -9.61 -26.65 6.30
N LEU A 241 -10.85 -26.48 5.85
CA LEU A 241 -11.91 -27.51 5.95
C LEU A 241 -11.78 -28.63 4.90
N CYS A 242 -10.99 -28.38 3.85
CA CYS A 242 -10.78 -29.27 2.71
C CYS A 242 -9.32 -29.77 2.61
N ASP A 243 -8.65 -29.85 3.75
CA ASP A 243 -7.29 -30.37 3.84
C ASP A 243 -7.31 -31.91 3.81
N ASP A 244 -6.64 -32.49 2.82
CA ASP A 244 -6.52 -33.94 2.64
C ASP A 244 -5.35 -34.52 3.50
N THR A 245 -4.55 -33.68 4.17
CA THR A 245 -3.31 -34.06 4.87
C THR A 245 -3.42 -34.09 6.41
N MET A 246 -4.37 -33.37 6.98
CA MET A 246 -4.55 -33.25 8.44
C MET A 246 -5.30 -34.46 9.06
N LYS A 247 -4.78 -35.04 10.15
CA LYS A 247 -5.51 -35.99 11.01
C LYS A 247 -6.35 -35.20 12.01
N LEU A 248 -7.67 -35.26 11.87
CA LEU A 248 -8.59 -34.67 12.86
C LEU A 248 -8.62 -35.55 14.12
N VAL A 249 -8.24 -34.99 15.27
CA VAL A 249 -8.47 -35.59 16.59
C VAL A 249 -9.64 -34.87 17.23
N ILE A 250 -10.75 -35.57 17.45
CA ILE A 250 -11.95 -35.04 18.10
C ILE A 250 -12.19 -35.86 19.36
N ARG A 251 -12.21 -35.21 20.53
CA ARG A 251 -12.42 -35.84 21.86
C ARG A 251 -11.50 -37.04 22.15
N GLY A 252 -10.21 -36.93 21.80
CA GLY A 252 -9.20 -37.94 22.12
C GLY A 252 -9.20 -39.18 21.22
N GLN A 253 -10.07 -39.26 20.21
CA GLN A 253 -9.99 -40.29 19.16
C GLN A 253 -9.40 -39.70 17.88
N ALA A 254 -8.45 -40.42 17.27
CA ALA A 254 -7.88 -40.08 15.97
C ALA A 254 -8.78 -40.59 14.84
N TRP A 255 -9.13 -39.71 13.89
CA TRP A 255 -10.00 -40.05 12.76
C TRP A 255 -9.22 -40.10 11.44
N PRO A 256 -9.45 -41.09 10.56
CA PRO A 256 -8.68 -41.25 9.32
C PRO A 256 -9.12 -40.30 8.19
N GLN A 257 -8.18 -40.08 7.27
CA GLN A 257 -8.23 -39.11 6.16
C GLN A 257 -9.43 -39.26 5.20
N ALA A 258 -9.84 -38.12 4.65
CA ALA A 258 -10.74 -37.91 3.51
C ALA A 258 -12.25 -38.14 3.74
N GLN A 259 -12.97 -37.15 4.30
CA GLN A 259 -14.44 -37.10 4.21
C GLN A 259 -15.06 -35.73 3.86
N TRP A 260 -14.28 -34.67 3.58
CA TRP A 260 -14.89 -33.38 3.22
C TRP A 260 -15.71 -33.44 1.92
N ARG A 261 -15.23 -34.19 0.90
CA ARG A 261 -15.99 -34.42 -0.37
C ARG A 261 -17.33 -35.12 -0.13
N HIS A 262 -17.39 -36.02 0.86
CA HIS A 262 -18.62 -36.70 1.28
C HIS A 262 -19.57 -35.70 1.96
N ARG A 263 -19.07 -34.85 2.84
CA ARG A 263 -19.86 -33.79 3.49
C ARG A 263 -20.42 -32.78 2.50
N VAL A 264 -19.67 -32.41 1.46
CA VAL A 264 -20.18 -31.59 0.36
C VAL A 264 -21.34 -32.30 -0.37
N ARG A 265 -21.24 -33.61 -0.64
CA ARG A 265 -22.37 -34.38 -1.23
C ARG A 265 -23.59 -34.40 -0.31
N HIS A 266 -23.39 -34.59 0.98
CA HIS A 266 -24.48 -34.57 1.96
C HIS A 266 -25.15 -33.20 2.04
N ALA A 267 -24.38 -32.11 1.98
CA ALA A 267 -24.92 -30.76 1.94
C ALA A 267 -25.68 -30.45 0.64
N GLN A 268 -25.20 -30.95 -0.52
CA GLN A 268 -25.94 -30.86 -1.79
C GLN A 268 -27.30 -31.57 -1.69
N LEU A 269 -27.32 -32.80 -1.14
CA LEU A 269 -28.56 -33.56 -0.94
C LEU A 269 -29.51 -32.88 0.03
N TYR A 270 -28.98 -32.31 1.12
CA TYR A 270 -29.76 -31.56 2.10
C TYR A 270 -30.44 -30.34 1.46
N LEU A 271 -29.69 -29.51 0.74
CA LEU A 271 -30.24 -28.34 0.05
C LEU A 271 -31.25 -28.69 -1.03
N ALA A 272 -31.04 -29.80 -1.74
CA ALA A 272 -31.97 -30.30 -2.76
C ALA A 272 -33.30 -30.75 -2.15
N ARG A 273 -33.27 -31.44 -1.01
CA ARG A 273 -34.48 -31.83 -0.26
C ARG A 273 -35.26 -30.63 0.28
N GLN A 274 -34.55 -29.54 0.59
CA GLN A 274 -35.15 -28.26 1.00
C GLN A 274 -35.62 -27.40 -0.19
N GLY A 275 -35.52 -27.90 -1.42
CA GLY A 275 -35.94 -27.18 -2.63
C GLY A 275 -35.08 -25.95 -2.97
N ARG A 276 -33.90 -25.78 -2.36
CA ARG A 276 -33.04 -24.61 -2.56
C ARG A 276 -32.13 -24.73 -3.78
N ILE A 277 -31.80 -25.96 -4.17
CA ILE A 277 -31.00 -26.26 -5.37
C ILE A 277 -31.63 -27.43 -6.13
N VAL A 278 -31.44 -27.45 -7.45
CA VAL A 278 -31.89 -28.52 -8.32
C VAL A 278 -30.75 -28.96 -9.23
N ARG A 279 -30.76 -30.23 -9.64
CA ARG A 279 -29.83 -30.76 -10.63
C ARG A 279 -30.52 -30.84 -11.98
N LYS A 280 -30.01 -30.10 -12.98
CA LYS A 280 -30.42 -30.17 -14.40
C LYS A 280 -29.17 -30.36 -15.25
N ASP A 281 -29.22 -31.26 -16.23
CA ASP A 281 -28.13 -31.53 -17.19
C ASP A 281 -26.75 -31.69 -16.52
N ASP A 282 -26.70 -32.53 -15.48
CA ASP A 282 -25.51 -32.83 -14.68
C ASP A 282 -24.90 -31.64 -13.89
N LYS A 283 -25.58 -30.49 -13.86
CA LYS A 283 -25.19 -29.31 -13.10
C LYS A 283 -26.18 -29.02 -11.98
N TRP A 284 -25.64 -28.63 -10.83
CA TRP A 284 -26.42 -28.04 -9.76
C TRP A 284 -26.62 -26.56 -10.04
N GLN A 285 -27.80 -26.07 -9.74
CA GLN A 285 -28.15 -24.65 -9.79
C GLN A 285 -29.14 -24.32 -8.69
N LEU A 286 -29.23 -23.04 -8.34
CA LEU A 286 -30.27 -22.56 -7.44
C LEU A 286 -31.64 -22.71 -8.11
N VAL A 287 -32.64 -23.02 -7.30
CA VAL A 287 -34.05 -22.98 -7.70
C VAL A 287 -34.53 -21.53 -7.65
#